data_AF-A0A7U9R473-F1
#
_entry.id   AF-A0A7U9R473-F1
#
_cell.length_a   1.000
_cell.length_b   1.000
_cell.length_c   1.000
_cell.angle_alpha   90.00
_cell.angle_beta   90.00
_cell.angle_gamma   90.00
#
_symmetry.space_group_name_H-M   'P 1'
#
loop_
_entity.id
_entity.type
_entity.pdbx_description
1 polymer ?
#
loop_
_entity_poly.entity_id
_entity_poly.type
_entity_poly.pdbx_seq_one_letter_code
_entity_poly.pdbx_strand_id
1 'polypeptide(L)'
;MNSGNQADVKRKETLKAIETLSLLDDNLMTLVFDRNIEATELLLNVILQRDDLKVLEVVAQREYKNLLPDGRSLTIDIYAVDKEDKVYDIEVQRASAGADVHRARFHSSMIDTKMLKARQEFKEIHDSYVIFITASDVMGAGCPLYHVKRMIEETGTYFGDGSHIIYVNGSYKDDNDPVGKLMHDFRCLSSGDMFYPILAKQVKYFKETEGGREIMCQAFEDLAEKRVLDEKVSLIKNLMETMKWTAEQAMEAMKISETDKKLLVSKL
;
A
#
# COMPACT_ATOMS: atom_id res chain seq x y z
N MET A 1 35.22 6.92 18.60
CA MET A 1 33.96 7.58 19.00
C MET A 1 32.90 6.49 19.12
N ASN A 2 32.24 6.41 20.27
CA ASN A 2 31.48 5.22 20.72
C ASN A 2 30.26 4.93 19.83
N SER A 3 30.24 3.76 19.18
CA SER A 3 29.12 3.25 18.39
C SER A 3 27.80 3.18 19.18
N GLY A 4 27.85 2.96 20.50
CA GLY A 4 26.68 2.94 21.38
C GLY A 4 25.92 4.28 21.45
N ASN A 5 26.63 5.41 21.37
CA ASN A 5 25.98 6.73 21.46
C ASN A 5 25.21 7.09 20.17
N GLN A 6 25.62 6.53 19.02
CA GLN A 6 24.98 6.80 17.74
C GLN A 6 23.71 5.96 17.53
N ALA A 7 23.70 4.72 18.01
CA ALA A 7 22.52 3.84 17.99
C ALA A 7 21.38 4.39 18.88
N ASP A 8 21.71 4.88 20.08
CA ASP A 8 20.72 5.46 20.99
C ASP A 8 20.11 6.77 20.45
N VAL A 9 20.92 7.60 19.80
CA VAL A 9 20.44 8.83 19.13
C VAL A 9 19.51 8.48 17.96
N LYS A 10 19.92 7.55 17.09
CA LYS A 10 19.10 7.10 15.95
C LYS A 10 17.77 6.51 16.42
N ARG A 11 17.80 5.67 17.46
CA ARG A 11 16.58 5.09 18.06
C ARG A 11 15.64 6.18 18.59
N LYS A 12 16.19 7.20 19.28
CA LYS A 12 15.39 8.32 19.80
C LYS A 12 14.77 9.16 18.68
N GLU A 13 15.47 9.34 17.56
CA GLU A 13 14.94 10.01 16.37
C GLU A 13 13.82 9.19 15.71
N THR A 14 14.00 7.87 15.55
CA THR A 14 12.97 6.97 15.02
C THR A 14 11.71 7.00 15.90
N LEU A 15 11.84 6.96 17.22
CA LEU A 15 10.69 7.04 18.13
C LEU A 15 9.92 8.36 17.98
N LYS A 16 10.62 9.49 17.82
CA LYS A 16 9.97 10.77 17.52
C LYS A 16 9.27 10.77 16.16
N ALA A 17 9.88 10.16 15.14
CA ALA A 17 9.26 10.04 13.83
C ALA A 17 7.97 9.20 13.92
N ILE A 18 7.98 8.08 14.64
CA ILE A 18 6.82 7.22 14.88
C ILE A 18 5.65 8.02 15.46
N GLU A 19 5.89 8.91 16.42
CA GLU A 19 4.85 9.75 17.04
C GLU A 19 4.11 10.62 16.01
N THR A 20 4.76 11.01 14.91
CA THR A 20 4.18 11.85 13.87
C THR A 20 3.44 11.09 12.75
N LEU A 21 3.47 9.75 12.78
CA LEU A 21 2.81 8.94 11.75
C LEU A 21 1.29 8.85 11.94
N SER A 22 0.60 8.70 10.84
CA SER A 22 -0.83 8.47 10.71
C SER A 22 -1.08 7.21 9.86
N LEU A 23 -2.33 6.77 9.69
CA LEU A 23 -2.62 5.64 8.78
C LEU A 23 -2.49 6.03 7.29
N LEU A 24 -2.25 7.32 7.00
CA LEU A 24 -1.85 7.77 5.67
C LEU A 24 -0.36 7.53 5.39
N ASP A 25 0.41 7.05 6.37
CA ASP A 25 1.83 6.74 6.22
C ASP A 25 2.05 5.23 6.03
N ASP A 26 2.67 4.86 4.90
CA ASP A 26 2.85 3.48 4.45
C ASP A 26 3.39 2.54 5.53
N ASN A 27 4.35 3.02 6.34
CA ASN A 27 5.00 2.22 7.39
C ASN A 27 4.01 1.80 8.48
N LEU A 28 3.19 2.73 8.98
CA LEU A 28 2.22 2.43 10.03
C LEU A 28 1.03 1.67 9.43
N MET A 29 0.55 2.10 8.27
CA MET A 29 -0.54 1.45 7.54
C MET A 29 -0.23 -0.03 7.30
N THR A 30 0.94 -0.34 6.74
CA THR A 30 1.37 -1.71 6.46
C THR A 30 1.28 -2.58 7.71
N LEU A 31 1.79 -2.11 8.85
CA LEU A 31 1.78 -2.89 10.09
C LEU A 31 0.38 -3.02 10.72
N VAL A 32 -0.47 -2.00 10.59
CA VAL A 32 -1.84 -2.02 11.11
C VAL A 32 -2.71 -3.01 10.33
N PHE A 33 -2.52 -3.12 9.01
CA PHE A 33 -3.36 -3.92 8.13
C PHE A 33 -2.77 -5.28 7.75
N ASP A 34 -1.45 -5.51 7.81
CA ASP A 34 -0.88 -6.81 7.43
C ASP A 34 -1.48 -7.95 8.26
N ARG A 35 -2.07 -8.92 7.56
CA ARG A 35 -2.78 -10.08 8.14
C ARG A 35 -3.89 -9.72 9.14
N ASN A 36 -4.36 -8.47 9.14
CA ASN A 36 -5.38 -8.00 10.06
C ASN A 36 -6.75 -7.99 9.39
N ILE A 37 -7.43 -9.12 9.48
CA ILE A 37 -8.77 -9.34 8.92
C ILE A 37 -9.78 -8.36 9.54
N GLU A 38 -9.77 -8.18 10.85
CA GLU A 38 -10.77 -7.37 11.56
C GLU A 38 -10.71 -5.89 11.16
N ALA A 39 -9.49 -5.31 11.09
CA ALA A 39 -9.32 -3.93 10.66
C ALA A 39 -9.68 -3.72 9.19
N THR A 40 -9.31 -4.67 8.32
CA THR A 40 -9.58 -4.58 6.88
C THR A 40 -11.06 -4.80 6.57
N GLU A 41 -11.74 -5.70 7.29
CA GLU A 41 -13.18 -5.90 7.19
C GLU A 41 -13.95 -4.64 7.61
N LEU A 42 -13.55 -3.99 8.71
CA LEU A 42 -14.11 -2.68 9.09
C LEU A 42 -13.92 -1.65 7.97
N LEU A 43 -12.68 -1.54 7.45
CA LEU A 43 -12.32 -0.59 6.39
C LEU A 43 -13.21 -0.77 5.16
N LEU A 44 -13.33 -2.00 4.66
CA LEU A 44 -14.10 -2.32 3.47
C LEU A 44 -15.62 -2.14 3.69
N ASN A 45 -16.15 -2.56 4.83
CA ASN A 45 -17.57 -2.34 5.15
C ASN A 45 -17.92 -0.85 5.17
N VAL A 46 -17.07 0.00 5.75
CA VAL A 46 -17.30 1.46 5.75
C VAL A 46 -17.20 2.06 4.35
N ILE A 47 -16.15 1.71 3.57
CA ILE A 47 -15.96 2.26 2.22
C ILE A 47 -17.05 1.81 1.25
N LEU A 48 -17.46 0.54 1.31
CA LEU A 48 -18.50 -0.03 0.45
C LEU A 48 -19.92 0.20 1.00
N GLN A 49 -20.04 0.88 2.14
CA GLN A 49 -21.30 1.25 2.79
C GLN A 49 -22.23 0.04 3.03
N ARG A 50 -21.66 -1.04 3.56
CA ARG A 50 -22.34 -2.30 3.89
C ARG A 50 -21.83 -2.86 5.23
N ASP A 51 -22.50 -3.86 5.78
CA ASP A 51 -22.15 -4.47 7.08
C ASP A 51 -22.05 -6.01 7.05
N ASP A 52 -22.25 -6.62 5.87
CA ASP A 52 -22.32 -8.06 5.68
C ASP A 52 -21.07 -8.67 5.00
N LEU A 53 -20.10 -7.82 4.61
CA LEU A 53 -18.83 -8.26 4.02
C LEU A 53 -18.00 -9.01 5.06
N LYS A 54 -17.43 -10.15 4.63
CA LYS A 54 -16.56 -10.99 5.47
C LYS A 54 -15.23 -11.22 4.79
N VAL A 55 -14.15 -10.69 5.37
CA VAL A 55 -12.79 -10.83 4.82
C VAL A 55 -12.21 -12.17 5.27
N LEU A 56 -11.57 -12.89 4.34
CA LEU A 56 -10.92 -14.18 4.60
C LEU A 56 -9.40 -14.09 4.55
N GLU A 57 -8.85 -13.22 3.69
CA GLU A 57 -7.42 -13.04 3.50
C GLU A 57 -7.08 -11.55 3.52
N VAL A 58 -5.98 -11.20 4.20
CA VAL A 58 -5.36 -9.87 4.12
C VAL A 58 -3.85 -10.04 4.07
N VAL A 59 -3.20 -9.37 3.12
CA VAL A 59 -1.75 -9.30 2.99
C VAL A 59 -1.37 -7.88 2.62
N ALA A 60 -0.50 -7.24 3.42
CA ALA A 60 0.04 -5.94 3.05
C ALA A 60 1.27 -6.11 2.13
N GLN A 61 1.52 -5.11 1.28
CA GLN A 61 2.69 -5.07 0.38
C GLN A 61 2.81 -6.30 -0.54
N ARG A 62 1.68 -6.77 -1.10
CA ARG A 62 1.63 -7.95 -1.98
C ARG A 62 2.20 -7.63 -3.36
N GLU A 63 3.31 -8.26 -3.72
CA GLU A 63 3.98 -8.03 -5.01
C GLU A 63 3.38 -8.89 -6.14
N TYR A 64 2.89 -8.24 -7.18
CA TYR A 64 2.57 -8.82 -8.48
C TYR A 64 3.62 -8.47 -9.52
N LYS A 65 4.47 -9.46 -9.82
CA LYS A 65 5.48 -9.34 -10.85
C LYS A 65 4.87 -9.34 -12.25
N ASN A 66 5.31 -8.39 -13.05
CA ASN A 66 5.08 -8.42 -14.48
C ASN A 66 5.95 -9.50 -15.13
N LEU A 67 5.40 -10.21 -16.11
CA LEU A 67 6.15 -11.23 -16.84
C LEU A 67 6.96 -10.65 -18.00
N LEU A 68 6.65 -9.43 -18.43
CA LEU A 68 7.47 -8.71 -19.41
C LEU A 68 8.80 -8.30 -18.76
N PRO A 69 9.96 -8.53 -19.40
CA PRO A 69 11.29 -8.26 -18.82
C PRO A 69 11.51 -6.82 -18.34
N ASP A 70 10.89 -5.84 -19.00
CA ASP A 70 10.91 -4.41 -18.68
C ASP A 70 9.54 -3.89 -18.21
N GLY A 71 8.60 -4.80 -17.96
CA GLY A 71 7.26 -4.49 -17.50
C GLY A 71 7.27 -3.95 -16.08
N ARG A 72 6.45 -2.92 -15.82
CA ARG A 72 6.24 -2.42 -14.47
C ARG A 72 5.54 -3.49 -13.63
N SER A 73 6.12 -3.87 -12.50
CA SER A 73 5.47 -4.68 -11.46
C SER A 73 4.58 -3.81 -10.57
N LEU A 74 3.70 -4.46 -9.83
CA LEU A 74 2.80 -3.83 -8.89
C LEU A 74 3.11 -4.33 -7.48
N THR A 75 3.14 -3.44 -6.49
CA THR A 75 3.06 -3.80 -5.07
C THR A 75 1.77 -3.20 -4.54
N ILE A 76 0.86 -4.06 -4.13
CA ILE A 76 -0.44 -3.69 -3.56
C ILE A 76 -0.25 -3.37 -2.09
N ASP A 77 -0.66 -2.19 -1.65
CA ASP A 77 -0.54 -1.73 -0.27
C ASP A 77 -1.29 -2.64 0.71
N ILE A 78 -2.59 -2.86 0.49
CA ILE A 78 -3.40 -3.84 1.22
C ILE A 78 -4.18 -4.67 0.20
N TYR A 79 -3.83 -5.95 0.11
CA TYR A 79 -4.58 -6.93 -0.67
C TYR A 79 -5.53 -7.68 0.26
N ALA A 80 -6.81 -7.78 -0.13
CA ALA A 80 -7.78 -8.56 0.61
C ALA A 80 -8.68 -9.41 -0.31
N VAL A 81 -9.21 -10.50 0.25
CA VAL A 81 -10.20 -11.37 -0.40
C VAL A 81 -11.34 -11.63 0.57
N ASP A 82 -12.58 -11.54 0.09
CA ASP A 82 -13.77 -11.85 0.89
C ASP A 82 -14.31 -13.28 0.69
N LYS A 83 -15.38 -13.62 1.41
CA LYS A 83 -16.06 -14.93 1.33
C LYS A 83 -16.69 -15.25 -0.03
N GLU A 84 -16.84 -14.27 -0.91
CA GLU A 84 -17.39 -14.39 -2.27
C GLU A 84 -16.26 -14.39 -3.32
N ASP A 85 -15.00 -14.56 -2.89
CA ASP A 85 -13.78 -14.52 -3.69
C ASP A 85 -13.54 -13.17 -4.41
N LYS A 86 -14.22 -12.10 -3.97
CA LYS A 86 -13.97 -10.75 -4.48
C LYS A 86 -12.64 -10.25 -3.96
N VAL A 87 -11.90 -9.57 -4.83
CA VAL A 87 -10.55 -9.08 -4.52
C VAL A 87 -10.55 -7.57 -4.35
N TYR A 88 -9.84 -7.12 -3.33
CA TYR A 88 -9.69 -5.71 -2.99
C TYR A 88 -8.20 -5.34 -3.01
N ASP A 89 -7.85 -4.39 -3.87
CA ASP A 89 -6.58 -3.69 -3.90
C ASP A 89 -6.81 -2.30 -3.31
N ILE A 90 -6.28 -2.05 -2.12
CA ILE A 90 -6.45 -0.79 -1.41
C ILE A 90 -5.10 -0.08 -1.35
N GLU A 91 -5.05 1.11 -1.94
CA GLU A 91 -3.86 1.94 -2.11
C GLU A 91 -4.00 3.21 -1.27
N VAL A 92 -3.01 3.51 -0.42
CA VAL A 92 -3.04 4.69 0.45
C VAL A 92 -2.04 5.73 -0.07
N GLN A 93 -2.51 6.93 -0.38
CA GLN A 93 -1.71 7.92 -1.12
C GLN A 93 -1.73 9.29 -0.44
N ARG A 94 -0.56 9.74 0.02
CA ARG A 94 -0.38 11.12 0.54
C ARG A 94 -0.34 12.17 -0.56
N ALA A 95 0.34 11.85 -1.67
CA ALA A 95 0.51 12.75 -2.79
C ALA A 95 -0.49 12.42 -3.91
N SER A 96 -1.15 13.45 -4.45
CA SER A 96 -2.11 13.29 -5.55
C SER A 96 -1.52 12.63 -6.80
N ALA A 97 -0.22 12.84 -7.06
CA ALA A 97 0.48 12.20 -8.17
C ALA A 97 0.47 10.67 -8.11
N GLY A 98 0.36 10.09 -6.91
CA GLY A 98 0.23 8.64 -6.72
C GLY A 98 -1.17 8.09 -7.01
N ALA A 99 -2.17 8.96 -7.14
CA ALA A 99 -3.58 8.61 -7.33
C ALA A 99 -4.06 8.86 -8.78
N ASP A 100 -3.16 8.74 -9.75
CA ASP A 100 -3.49 8.91 -11.17
C ASP A 100 -4.47 7.82 -11.66
N VAL A 101 -5.44 8.23 -12.47
CA VAL A 101 -6.50 7.34 -12.98
C VAL A 101 -5.97 6.22 -13.89
N HIS A 102 -4.87 6.43 -14.59
CA HIS A 102 -4.22 5.38 -15.38
C HIS A 102 -3.53 4.35 -14.48
N ARG A 103 -3.05 4.76 -13.30
CA ARG A 103 -2.52 3.83 -12.29
C ARG A 103 -3.64 2.92 -11.79
N ALA A 104 -4.82 3.46 -11.48
CA ALA A 104 -5.97 2.64 -11.10
C ALA A 104 -6.34 1.60 -12.18
N ARG A 105 -6.37 2.02 -13.45
CA ARG A 105 -6.59 1.09 -14.58
C ARG A 105 -5.48 0.02 -14.67
N PHE A 106 -4.22 0.40 -14.47
CA PHE A 106 -3.09 -0.52 -14.49
C PHE A 106 -3.21 -1.58 -13.38
N HIS A 107 -3.55 -1.15 -12.17
CA HIS A 107 -3.81 -2.04 -11.03
C HIS A 107 -4.93 -3.04 -11.34
N SER A 108 -6.08 -2.58 -11.85
CA SER A 108 -7.18 -3.48 -12.26
C SER A 108 -6.68 -4.56 -13.23
N SER A 109 -5.92 -4.17 -14.26
CA SER A 109 -5.40 -5.14 -15.23
C SER A 109 -4.46 -6.17 -14.61
N MET A 110 -3.59 -5.76 -13.68
CA MET A 110 -2.64 -6.64 -13.02
C MET A 110 -3.34 -7.65 -12.10
N ILE A 111 -4.40 -7.23 -11.41
CA ILE A 111 -5.22 -8.10 -10.57
C ILE A 111 -5.93 -9.15 -11.43
N ASP A 112 -6.61 -8.72 -12.50
CA ASP A 112 -7.38 -9.60 -13.39
C ASP A 112 -6.49 -10.72 -13.97
N THR A 113 -5.20 -10.43 -14.26
CA THR A 113 -4.26 -11.44 -14.78
C THR A 113 -4.01 -12.63 -13.82
N LYS A 114 -4.34 -12.48 -12.54
CA LYS A 114 -4.12 -13.52 -11.51
C LYS A 114 -5.39 -14.30 -11.15
N MET A 115 -6.56 -13.87 -11.63
CA MET A 115 -7.86 -14.43 -11.24
C MET A 115 -8.26 -15.66 -12.05
N LEU A 116 -7.83 -15.73 -13.31
CA LEU A 116 -8.17 -16.84 -14.21
C LEU A 116 -6.96 -17.72 -14.51
N LYS A 117 -7.18 -19.03 -14.44
CA LYS A 117 -6.25 -20.05 -14.89
C LYS A 117 -6.56 -20.47 -16.32
N ALA A 118 -5.59 -21.10 -16.97
CA ALA A 118 -5.77 -21.66 -18.30
C ALA A 118 -7.00 -22.58 -18.33
N ARG A 119 -7.86 -22.38 -19.35
CA ARG A 119 -9.11 -23.13 -19.61
C ARG A 119 -10.32 -22.75 -18.75
N GLN A 120 -10.23 -21.78 -17.85
CA GLN A 120 -11.43 -21.19 -17.23
C GLN A 120 -12.14 -20.26 -18.21
N GLU A 121 -13.46 -20.16 -18.07
CA GLU A 121 -14.28 -19.22 -18.82
C GLU A 121 -14.13 -17.80 -18.24
N PHE A 122 -14.16 -16.76 -19.09
CA PHE A 122 -14.00 -15.38 -18.63
C PHE A 122 -15.08 -14.93 -17.63
N LYS A 123 -16.28 -15.50 -17.70
CA LYS A 123 -17.37 -15.21 -16.75
C LYS A 123 -17.10 -15.70 -15.33
N GLU A 124 -16.07 -16.54 -15.13
CA GLU A 124 -15.62 -17.00 -13.82
C GLU A 124 -14.72 -15.97 -13.12
N ILE A 125 -14.38 -14.85 -13.77
CA ILE A 125 -13.62 -13.79 -13.11
C ILE A 125 -14.48 -13.19 -11.99
N HIS A 126 -13.92 -13.12 -10.79
CA HIS A 126 -14.59 -12.51 -9.63
C HIS A 126 -14.53 -10.99 -9.71
N ASP A 127 -15.45 -10.31 -9.01
CA ASP A 127 -15.41 -8.86 -8.92
C ASP A 127 -14.10 -8.37 -8.29
N SER A 128 -13.58 -7.28 -8.81
CA SER A 128 -12.34 -6.65 -8.36
C SER A 128 -12.57 -5.19 -8.01
N TYR A 129 -11.99 -4.75 -6.90
CA TYR A 129 -12.09 -3.38 -6.39
C TYR A 129 -10.69 -2.79 -6.25
N VAL A 130 -10.41 -1.71 -6.99
CA VAL A 130 -9.22 -0.89 -6.79
C VAL A 130 -9.63 0.38 -6.07
N ILE A 131 -9.19 0.53 -4.82
CA ILE A 131 -9.63 1.55 -3.88
C ILE A 131 -8.45 2.45 -3.54
N PHE A 132 -8.50 3.71 -3.97
CA PHE A 132 -7.49 4.71 -3.61
C PHE A 132 -7.97 5.56 -2.43
N ILE A 133 -7.33 5.44 -1.27
CA ILE A 133 -7.51 6.33 -0.13
C ILE A 133 -6.49 7.46 -0.25
N THR A 134 -6.96 8.68 -0.48
CA THR A 134 -6.08 9.82 -0.79
C THR A 134 -6.13 10.87 0.30
N ALA A 135 -4.99 11.43 0.73
CA ALA A 135 -4.96 12.40 1.84
C ALA A 135 -5.75 13.70 1.56
N SER A 136 -5.96 14.03 0.29
CA SER A 136 -6.68 15.20 -0.21
C SER A 136 -7.79 14.78 -1.18
N ASP A 137 -8.76 15.66 -1.44
CA ASP A 137 -9.78 15.40 -2.46
C ASP A 137 -9.20 15.48 -3.89
N VAL A 138 -8.68 14.36 -4.40
CA VAL A 138 -8.04 14.32 -5.74
C VAL A 138 -9.03 14.45 -6.89
N MET A 139 -10.32 14.18 -6.66
CA MET A 139 -11.38 14.35 -7.66
C MET A 139 -12.01 15.75 -7.60
N GLY A 140 -11.90 16.43 -6.46
CA GLY A 140 -12.21 17.86 -6.31
C GLY A 140 -13.70 18.21 -6.27
N ALA A 141 -14.60 17.25 -6.05
CA ALA A 141 -16.04 17.50 -5.98
C ALA A 141 -16.60 17.56 -4.54
N GLY A 142 -15.76 17.42 -3.52
CA GLY A 142 -16.14 17.48 -2.11
C GLY A 142 -16.85 16.23 -1.56
N CYS A 143 -16.98 15.17 -2.36
CA CYS A 143 -17.64 13.93 -1.92
C CYS A 143 -16.72 13.08 -1.04
N PRO A 144 -17.27 12.25 -0.12
CA PRO A 144 -16.48 11.28 0.64
C PRO A 144 -15.94 10.15 -0.24
N LEU A 145 -16.73 9.72 -1.23
CA LEU A 145 -16.44 8.60 -2.12
C LEU A 145 -16.75 8.95 -3.57
N TYR A 146 -15.92 8.46 -4.49
CA TYR A 146 -16.11 8.56 -5.93
C TYR A 146 -16.08 7.16 -6.54
N HIS A 147 -17.24 6.69 -7.00
CA HIS A 147 -17.38 5.39 -7.65
C HIS A 147 -17.21 5.57 -9.15
N VAL A 148 -16.19 4.94 -9.73
CA VAL A 148 -15.95 4.95 -11.18
C VAL A 148 -16.39 3.61 -11.75
N LYS A 149 -17.36 3.67 -12.66
CA LYS A 149 -18.02 2.52 -13.28
C LYS A 149 -18.02 2.67 -14.80
N ARG A 150 -17.87 1.56 -15.52
CA ARG A 150 -18.04 1.54 -16.98
C ARG A 150 -19.54 1.55 -17.31
N MET A 151 -19.91 2.38 -18.27
CA MET A 151 -21.29 2.57 -18.72
C MET A 151 -21.37 2.29 -20.22
N ILE A 152 -22.51 1.78 -20.67
CA ILE A 152 -22.86 1.71 -22.09
C ILE A 152 -23.28 3.12 -22.50
N GLU A 153 -22.51 3.78 -23.36
CA GLU A 153 -22.70 5.20 -23.68
C GLU A 153 -24.06 5.47 -24.34
N GLU A 154 -24.53 4.58 -25.20
CA GLU A 154 -25.77 4.74 -25.97
C GLU A 154 -27.03 4.61 -25.10
N THR A 155 -26.97 3.81 -24.03
CA THR A 155 -28.14 3.51 -23.18
C THR A 155 -28.03 4.15 -21.79
N GLY A 156 -26.84 4.62 -21.40
CA GLY A 156 -26.55 5.10 -20.06
C GLY A 156 -26.68 4.02 -18.98
N THR A 157 -26.67 2.73 -19.35
CA THR A 157 -26.79 1.62 -18.40
C THR A 157 -25.42 1.13 -17.94
N TYR A 158 -25.35 0.57 -16.74
CA TYR A 158 -24.12 -0.01 -16.21
C TYR A 158 -23.66 -1.20 -17.06
N PHE A 159 -22.36 -1.26 -17.35
CA PHE A 159 -21.78 -2.34 -18.17
C PHE A 159 -21.73 -3.68 -17.44
N GLY A 160 -21.51 -3.69 -16.11
CA GLY A 160 -21.67 -4.90 -15.31
C GLY A 160 -20.54 -5.93 -15.41
N ASP A 161 -19.30 -5.51 -15.63
CA ASP A 161 -18.15 -6.41 -15.80
C ASP A 161 -17.39 -6.77 -14.52
N GLY A 162 -17.93 -6.43 -13.35
CA GLY A 162 -17.32 -6.73 -12.05
C GLY A 162 -16.05 -5.92 -11.72
N SER A 163 -15.64 -4.98 -12.58
CA SER A 163 -14.48 -4.12 -12.32
C SER A 163 -14.89 -2.80 -11.68
N HIS A 164 -14.37 -2.53 -10.48
CA HIS A 164 -14.73 -1.36 -9.70
C HIS A 164 -13.49 -0.54 -9.33
N ILE A 165 -13.59 0.78 -9.49
CA ILE A 165 -12.59 1.73 -8.98
C ILE A 165 -13.29 2.70 -8.03
N ILE A 166 -12.71 2.90 -6.85
CA ILE A 166 -13.23 3.82 -5.83
C ILE A 166 -12.12 4.76 -5.41
N TYR A 167 -12.39 6.06 -5.38
CA TYR A 167 -11.53 7.02 -4.70
C TYR A 167 -12.19 7.48 -3.41
N VAL A 168 -11.45 7.39 -2.31
CA VAL A 168 -11.85 7.86 -0.99
C VAL A 168 -11.15 9.19 -0.72
N ASN A 169 -11.95 10.20 -0.39
CA ASN A 169 -11.47 11.54 -0.06
C ASN A 169 -11.04 11.60 1.40
N GLY A 170 -9.75 11.42 1.66
CA GLY A 170 -9.16 11.51 2.99
C GLY A 170 -9.09 12.91 3.58
N SER A 171 -9.54 13.95 2.87
CA SER A 171 -9.76 15.28 3.46
C SER A 171 -11.21 15.54 3.87
N TYR A 172 -12.13 14.62 3.58
CA TYR A 172 -13.53 14.71 3.96
C TYR A 172 -13.69 14.71 5.50
N LYS A 173 -14.54 15.60 6.00
CA LYS A 173 -14.75 15.85 7.44
C LYS A 173 -16.24 15.93 7.75
N ASP A 174 -16.77 14.84 8.27
CA ASP A 174 -18.11 14.78 8.86
C ASP A 174 -18.13 13.66 9.91
N ASP A 175 -18.20 14.03 11.19
CA ASP A 175 -18.18 13.07 12.30
C ASP A 175 -19.54 12.33 12.46
N ASN A 176 -20.55 12.64 11.64
CA ASN A 176 -21.81 11.88 11.59
C ASN A 176 -21.82 10.81 10.49
N ASP A 177 -20.93 10.92 9.51
CA ASP A 177 -20.76 9.98 8.42
C ASP A 177 -19.72 8.91 8.79
N PRO A 178 -20.02 7.59 8.67
CA PRO A 178 -19.03 6.53 8.82
C PRO A 178 -17.74 6.76 8.02
N VAL A 179 -17.83 7.23 6.77
CA VAL A 179 -16.63 7.50 5.95
C VAL A 179 -15.87 8.70 6.50
N GLY A 180 -16.57 9.74 6.97
CA GLY A 180 -15.96 10.90 7.61
C GLY A 180 -15.22 10.56 8.90
N LYS A 181 -15.79 9.70 9.75
CA LYS A 181 -15.10 9.14 10.93
C LYS A 181 -13.88 8.32 10.55
N LEU A 182 -13.98 7.49 9.51
CA LEU A 182 -12.86 6.67 9.06
C LEU A 182 -11.72 7.54 8.56
N MET A 183 -12.02 8.58 7.77
CA MET A 183 -11.01 9.51 7.29
C MET A 183 -10.45 10.38 8.42
N HIS A 184 -11.24 10.68 9.47
CA HIS A 184 -10.72 11.27 10.69
C HIS A 184 -9.65 10.39 11.32
N ASP A 185 -9.95 9.12 11.54
CA ASP A 185 -9.04 8.13 12.11
C ASP A 185 -7.77 7.97 11.27
N PHE A 186 -7.87 8.00 9.95
CA PHE A 186 -6.70 7.92 9.07
C PHE A 186 -5.74 9.11 9.23
N ARG A 187 -6.25 10.28 9.62
CA ARG A 187 -5.47 11.50 9.87
C ARG A 187 -4.98 11.62 11.32
N CYS A 188 -5.53 10.82 12.25
CA CYS A 188 -5.17 10.90 13.66
C CYS A 188 -3.70 10.54 13.89
N LEU A 189 -3.06 11.31 14.78
CA LEU A 189 -1.73 11.01 15.29
C LEU A 189 -1.80 10.24 16.61
N SER A 190 -2.90 10.32 17.36
CA SER A 190 -3.08 9.61 18.62
C SER A 190 -4.23 8.62 18.51
N SER A 191 -4.06 7.45 19.14
CA SER A 191 -5.12 6.45 19.23
C SER A 191 -6.32 6.93 20.06
N GLY A 192 -6.09 7.84 21.00
CA GLY A 192 -7.12 8.38 21.88
C GLY A 192 -8.14 9.27 21.19
N ASP A 193 -7.80 9.79 20.01
CA ASP A 193 -8.66 10.68 19.22
C ASP A 193 -9.49 9.91 18.18
N MET A 194 -9.28 8.60 18.04
CA MET A 194 -9.91 7.80 16.99
C MET A 194 -11.32 7.35 17.35
N PHE A 195 -12.22 7.34 16.38
CA PHE A 195 -13.61 6.91 16.49
C PHE A 195 -13.76 5.39 16.50
N TYR A 196 -12.99 4.67 15.66
CA TYR A 196 -13.12 3.23 15.50
C TYR A 196 -12.17 2.47 16.45
N PRO A 197 -12.69 1.76 17.47
CA PRO A 197 -11.85 1.11 18.47
C PRO A 197 -10.91 0.04 17.90
N ILE A 198 -11.33 -0.64 16.82
CA ILE A 198 -10.53 -1.65 16.12
C ILE A 198 -9.22 -1.02 15.60
N LEU A 199 -9.32 0.12 14.92
CA LEU A 199 -8.14 0.85 14.42
C LEU A 199 -7.35 1.51 15.55
N ALA A 200 -8.06 2.13 16.51
CA ALA A 200 -7.45 2.77 17.68
C ALA A 200 -6.55 1.79 18.45
N LYS A 201 -7.00 0.56 18.66
CA LYS A 201 -6.23 -0.49 19.35
C LYS A 201 -4.92 -0.81 18.62
N GLN A 202 -4.93 -0.87 17.29
CA GLN A 202 -3.74 -1.16 16.49
C GLN A 202 -2.76 0.00 16.52
N VAL A 203 -3.25 1.23 16.29
CA VAL A 203 -2.44 2.45 16.37
C VAL A 203 -1.81 2.59 17.74
N LYS A 204 -2.58 2.34 18.81
CA LYS A 204 -2.09 2.32 20.19
C LYS A 204 -0.96 1.31 20.37
N TYR A 205 -1.15 0.08 19.89
CA TYR A 205 -0.15 -0.97 20.01
C TYR A 205 1.18 -0.53 19.40
N PHE A 206 1.19 -0.15 18.11
CA PHE A 206 2.42 0.19 17.39
C PHE A 206 3.07 1.50 17.85
N LYS A 207 2.28 2.49 18.28
CA LYS A 207 2.80 3.82 18.63
C LYS A 207 3.08 4.03 20.11
N GLU A 208 2.46 3.28 21.02
CA GLU A 208 2.50 3.57 22.45
C GLU A 208 3.08 2.44 23.30
N THR A 209 3.00 1.18 22.83
CA THR A 209 3.56 0.04 23.59
C THR A 209 5.03 -0.18 23.27
N GLU A 210 5.79 -0.73 24.22
CA GLU A 210 7.21 -1.02 24.02
C GLU A 210 7.44 -2.02 22.88
N GLY A 211 6.70 -3.14 22.88
CA GLY A 211 6.82 -4.16 21.83
C GLY A 211 6.40 -3.67 20.44
N GLY A 212 5.32 -2.89 20.35
CA GLY A 212 4.91 -2.30 19.07
C GLY A 212 5.91 -1.27 18.54
N ARG A 213 6.48 -0.44 19.40
CA ARG A 213 7.55 0.51 19.02
C ARG A 213 8.82 -0.19 18.57
N GLU A 214 9.16 -1.33 19.15
CA GLU A 214 10.30 -2.14 18.71
C GLU A 214 10.08 -2.67 17.29
N ILE A 215 8.90 -3.21 17.00
CA ILE A 215 8.52 -3.65 15.64
C ILE A 215 8.59 -2.47 14.66
N MET A 216 8.05 -1.30 15.04
CA MET A 216 8.13 -0.09 14.22
C MET A 216 9.57 0.33 13.93
N CYS A 217 10.44 0.33 14.95
CA CYS A 217 11.86 0.66 14.79
C CYS A 217 12.53 -0.30 13.81
N GLN A 218 12.29 -1.61 13.96
CA GLN A 218 12.84 -2.61 13.04
C GLN A 218 12.34 -2.40 11.61
N ALA A 219 11.03 -2.15 11.41
CA ALA A 219 10.47 -1.88 10.10
C ALA A 219 11.09 -0.65 9.43
N PHE A 220 11.37 0.41 10.21
CA PHE A 220 12.08 1.59 9.71
C PHE A 220 13.53 1.30 9.32
N GLU A 221 14.22 0.44 10.06
CA GLU A 221 15.58 0.00 9.74
C GLU A 221 15.61 -0.85 8.47
N ASP A 222 14.74 -1.85 8.37
CA ASP A 222 14.60 -2.72 7.20
C ASP A 222 14.30 -1.89 5.94
N LEU A 223 13.43 -0.88 6.05
CA LEU A 223 13.14 0.04 4.96
C LEU A 223 14.35 0.89 4.56
N ALA A 224 15.12 1.38 5.55
CA ALA A 224 16.33 2.16 5.28
C ALA A 224 17.38 1.31 4.56
N GLU A 225 17.57 0.06 4.98
CA GLU A 225 18.48 -0.90 4.33
C GLU A 225 18.02 -1.22 2.91
N LYS A 226 16.71 -1.47 2.71
CA LYS A 226 16.13 -1.71 1.38
C LYS A 226 16.35 -0.53 0.44
N ARG A 227 16.18 0.71 0.92
CA ARG A 227 16.42 1.93 0.12
C ARG A 227 17.88 2.05 -0.31
N VAL A 228 18.83 1.82 0.60
CA VAL A 228 20.26 1.82 0.27
C VAL A 228 20.57 0.75 -0.80
N LEU A 229 19.96 -0.42 -0.71
CA LEU A 229 20.12 -1.48 -1.70
C LEU A 229 19.55 -1.07 -3.07
N ASP A 230 18.35 -0.50 -3.10
CA ASP A 230 17.69 -0.08 -4.33
C ASP A 230 18.44 1.10 -5.02
N GLU A 231 19.02 2.02 -4.24
CA GLU A 231 19.93 3.06 -4.75
C GLU A 231 21.19 2.46 -5.38
N LYS A 232 21.79 1.44 -4.73
CA LYS A 232 22.93 0.71 -5.30
C LYS A 232 22.54 0.03 -6.63
N VAL A 233 21.37 -0.61 -6.71
CA VAL A 233 20.86 -1.20 -7.97
C VAL A 233 20.74 -0.12 -9.06
N SER A 234 20.17 1.03 -8.73
CA SER A 234 20.00 2.13 -9.69
C SER A 234 21.34 2.65 -10.22
N LEU A 235 22.33 2.84 -9.35
CA LEU A 235 23.69 3.24 -9.73
C LEU A 235 24.38 2.19 -10.61
N ILE A 236 24.24 0.90 -10.28
CA ILE A 236 24.79 -0.19 -11.10
C ILE A 236 24.16 -0.18 -12.50
N LYS A 237 22.82 -0.07 -12.61
CA LYS A 237 22.14 0.01 -13.91
C LYS A 237 22.62 1.22 -14.73
N ASN A 238 22.80 2.37 -14.08
CA ASN A 238 23.34 3.56 -14.74
C ASN A 238 24.76 3.35 -15.29
N LEU A 239 25.65 2.73 -14.49
CA LEU A 239 27.02 2.40 -14.94
C LEU A 239 27.02 1.40 -16.10
N MET A 240 26.15 0.40 -16.06
CA MET A 240 25.99 -0.56 -17.17
C MET A 240 25.55 0.14 -18.46
N GLU A 241 24.60 1.06 -18.38
CA GLU A 241 24.08 1.80 -19.54
C GLU A 241 25.11 2.77 -20.13
N THR A 242 25.73 3.57 -19.26
CA THR A 242 26.62 4.70 -19.64
C THR A 242 28.03 4.27 -19.99
N MET A 243 28.60 3.34 -19.22
CA MET A 243 30.00 2.88 -19.38
C MET A 243 30.11 1.55 -20.14
N LYS A 244 28.97 0.93 -20.49
CA LYS A 244 28.89 -0.41 -21.11
C LYS A 244 29.59 -1.50 -20.29
N TRP A 245 29.60 -1.32 -18.96
CA TRP A 245 30.15 -2.29 -18.03
C TRP A 245 29.19 -3.46 -17.82
N THR A 246 29.73 -4.63 -17.48
CA THR A 246 28.92 -5.71 -16.92
C THR A 246 28.50 -5.37 -15.50
N ALA A 247 27.49 -6.06 -14.98
CA ALA A 247 27.04 -5.91 -13.60
C ALA A 247 28.19 -6.15 -12.60
N GLU A 248 29.04 -7.14 -12.85
CA GLU A 248 30.21 -7.47 -12.03
C GLU A 248 31.25 -6.35 -12.05
N GLN A 249 31.54 -5.78 -13.23
CA GLN A 249 32.48 -4.66 -13.36
C GLN A 249 31.99 -3.42 -12.60
N ALA A 250 30.69 -3.12 -12.69
CA ALA A 250 30.08 -2.02 -11.95
C ALA A 250 30.10 -2.26 -10.43
N MET A 251 29.74 -3.47 -9.97
CA MET A 251 29.79 -3.84 -8.55
C MET A 251 31.22 -3.80 -7.98
N GLU A 252 32.21 -4.24 -8.75
CA GLU A 252 33.62 -4.19 -8.34
C GLU A 252 34.15 -2.75 -8.26
N ALA A 253 33.80 -1.92 -9.25
CA ALA A 253 34.17 -0.50 -9.24
C ALA A 253 33.56 0.26 -8.05
N MET A 254 32.33 -0.09 -7.67
CA MET A 254 31.64 0.45 -6.49
C MET A 254 32.12 -0.18 -5.17
N LYS A 255 33.02 -1.17 -5.21
CA LYS A 255 33.53 -1.92 -4.04
C LYS A 255 32.39 -2.50 -3.19
N ILE A 256 31.36 -3.02 -3.84
CA ILE A 256 30.22 -3.67 -3.17
C ILE A 256 30.71 -4.93 -2.44
N SER A 257 30.25 -5.15 -1.21
CA SER A 257 30.62 -6.33 -0.43
C SER A 257 30.10 -7.63 -1.06
N GLU A 258 30.78 -8.75 -0.86
CA GLU A 258 30.32 -10.05 -1.40
C GLU A 258 28.92 -10.45 -0.89
N THR A 259 28.57 -10.04 0.33
CA THR A 259 27.22 -10.24 0.89
C THR A 259 26.17 -9.46 0.10
N ASP A 260 26.43 -8.18 -0.17
CA ASP A 260 25.53 -7.31 -0.93
C ASP A 260 25.45 -7.72 -2.40
N LYS A 261 26.56 -8.16 -3.02
CA LYS A 261 26.59 -8.64 -4.41
C LYS A 261 25.54 -9.73 -4.63
N LYS A 262 25.44 -10.71 -3.72
CA LYS A 262 24.45 -11.80 -3.81
C LYS A 262 22.99 -11.29 -3.77
N LEU A 263 22.71 -10.28 -2.95
CA LEU A 263 21.39 -9.67 -2.85
C LEU A 263 21.04 -8.88 -4.12
N LEU A 264 22.01 -8.13 -4.65
CA LEU A 264 21.85 -7.26 -5.81
C LEU A 264 21.67 -8.03 -7.13
N VAL A 265 22.35 -9.16 -7.32
CA VAL A 265 22.24 -9.98 -8.54
C VAL A 265 20.79 -10.42 -8.81
N SER A 266 19.98 -10.64 -7.76
CA SER A 266 18.56 -10.99 -7.92
C SER A 266 17.66 -9.83 -8.37
N LYS A 267 18.16 -8.59 -8.32
CA LYS A 267 17.43 -7.34 -8.60
C LYS A 267 17.90 -6.62 -9.88
N LEU A 268 19.04 -7.05 -10.45
CA LEU A 268 19.62 -6.50 -11.68
C LEU A 268 19.02 -7.19 -12.90
#